data_AF-A0A4Y8S2A5-F1
#
_entry.id   AF-A0A4Y8S2A5-F1
#
_cell.length_a   1.000
_cell.length_b   1.000
_cell.length_c   1.000
_cell.angle_alpha   90.00
_cell.angle_beta   90.00
_cell.angle_gamma   90.00
#
_symmetry.space_group_name_H-M   'P 1'
#
loop_
_entity.id
_entity.type
_entity.pdbx_description
1 polymer ?
#
loop_
_entity_poly.entity_id
_entity_poly.type
_entity_poly.pdbx_seq_one_letter_code
_entity_poly.pdbx_strand_id
1 'polypeptide(L)'
;MLGFSCKRFNSLKPATFDKRTKDTILYIFDGFLKQYPDDAFVYICDNSDGRARNRRITFGRWFNESNTVYEQHHFHIKYLDTDWYSTLLFNRSNNYKN
;
A
#
# COMPACT_ATOMS: atom_id res chain seq x y z
N MET A 1 18.31 -9.69 -4.38
CA MET A 1 17.08 -8.87 -4.24
C MET A 1 15.91 -9.72 -4.74
N LEU A 2 15.03 -10.17 -3.85
CA LEU A 2 13.83 -10.94 -4.22
C LEU A 2 12.72 -9.94 -4.54
N GLY A 3 12.26 -9.90 -5.79
CA GLY A 3 11.21 -8.99 -6.23
C GLY A 3 10.62 -9.43 -7.56
N PHE A 4 9.32 -9.21 -7.74
CA PHE A 4 8.59 -9.53 -8.98
C PHE A 4 8.58 -8.31 -9.90
N SER A 5 8.93 -8.52 -11.18
CA SER A 5 8.88 -7.49 -12.23
C SER A 5 7.89 -7.93 -13.31
N CYS A 6 6.89 -7.09 -13.59
CA CYS A 6 5.91 -7.33 -14.66
C CYS A 6 6.23 -6.46 -15.88
N LYS A 7 6.69 -7.07 -16.97
CA LYS A 7 6.87 -6.40 -18.27
C LYS A 7 5.55 -6.37 -19.03
N ARG A 8 5.02 -5.17 -19.30
CA ARG A 8 3.77 -5.01 -20.05
C ARG A 8 3.99 -5.31 -21.53
N PHE A 9 3.13 -6.17 -22.09
CA PHE A 9 3.15 -6.52 -23.51
C PHE A 9 2.76 -5.36 -24.44
N ASN A 10 1.96 -4.39 -23.97
CA ASN A 10 1.52 -3.25 -24.77
C ASN A 10 1.54 -1.95 -23.95
N SER A 11 2.54 -1.11 -24.19
CA SER A 11 2.80 0.13 -23.44
C SER A 11 1.83 1.26 -23.77
N LEU A 12 1.17 1.19 -24.93
CA LEU A 12 0.24 2.22 -25.42
C LEU A 12 -1.19 2.04 -24.88
N LYS A 13 -1.52 0.85 -24.35
CA LYS A 13 -2.82 0.62 -23.74
C LYS A 13 -2.82 1.27 -22.35
N PRO A 14 -3.80 2.14 -22.02
CA PRO A 14 -3.92 2.67 -20.67
C PRO A 14 -3.93 1.49 -19.70
N ALA A 15 -3.23 1.65 -18.57
CA ALA A 15 -3.27 0.67 -17.50
C ALA A 15 -4.73 0.42 -17.14
N THR A 16 -5.32 -0.70 -17.58
CA THR A 16 -6.55 -1.18 -16.98
C THR A 16 -6.24 -1.35 -15.50
N PHE A 17 -7.02 -0.65 -14.68
CA PHE A 17 -6.91 -0.71 -13.24
C PHE A 17 -6.87 -2.19 -12.85
N ASP A 18 -5.76 -2.63 -12.28
CA ASP A 18 -5.57 -4.05 -12.00
C ASP A 18 -6.37 -4.41 -10.76
N LYS A 19 -7.64 -4.77 -11.00
CA LYS A 19 -8.58 -5.19 -9.97
C LYS A 19 -8.01 -6.36 -9.15
N ARG A 20 -7.28 -7.28 -9.79
CA ARG A 20 -6.66 -8.41 -9.09
C ARG A 20 -5.58 -7.93 -8.12
N THR A 21 -4.74 -7.00 -8.56
CA THR A 21 -3.73 -6.39 -7.66
C THR A 21 -4.39 -5.70 -6.46
N LYS A 22 -5.46 -4.92 -6.68
CA LYS A 22 -6.25 -4.33 -5.58
C LYS A 22 -6.72 -5.41 -4.61
N ASP A 23 -7.48 -6.38 -5.11
CA ASP A 23 -8.12 -7.42 -4.31
C ASP A 23 -7.08 -8.24 -3.54
N THR A 24 -5.94 -8.56 -4.16
CA THR A 24 -4.82 -9.26 -3.50
C THR A 24 -4.20 -8.44 -2.38
N ILE A 25 -3.90 -7.15 -2.60
CA ILE A 25 -3.30 -6.32 -1.54
C ILE A 25 -4.26 -6.17 -0.36
N LEU A 26 -5.55 -5.92 -0.63
CA LEU A 26 -6.59 -5.82 0.40
C LEU A 26 -6.69 -7.13 1.21
N TYR A 27 -6.70 -8.27 0.52
CA TYR A 27 -6.75 -9.59 1.15
C TYR A 27 -5.54 -9.86 2.06
N ILE A 28 -4.33 -9.48 1.63
CA ILE A 28 -3.10 -9.73 2.39
C ILE A 28 -3.12 -8.97 3.72
N PHE A 29 -3.33 -7.65 3.72
CA PHE A 29 -3.26 -6.91 4.98
C PHE A 29 -4.45 -7.24 5.89
N ASP A 30 -5.63 -7.50 5.32
CA ASP A 30 -6.81 -7.87 6.11
C ASP A 30 -6.61 -9.23 6.79
N GLY A 31 -6.07 -10.21 6.08
CA GLY A 31 -5.70 -11.50 6.65
C GLY A 31 -4.64 -11.36 7.75
N PHE A 32 -3.62 -10.54 7.53
CA PHE A 32 -2.58 -10.28 8.51
C PHE A 32 -3.13 -9.63 9.79
N LEU A 33 -3.87 -8.52 9.67
CA LEU A 33 -4.39 -7.78 10.83
C LEU A 33 -5.53 -8.51 11.54
N LYS A 34 -6.22 -9.46 10.87
CA LYS A 34 -7.15 -10.38 11.56
C LYS A 34 -6.40 -11.40 12.41
N GLN A 35 -5.26 -11.88 11.95
CA GLN A 35 -4.46 -12.86 12.68
C GLN A 35 -3.65 -12.20 13.81
N TYR A 36 -3.18 -10.97 13.60
CA TYR A 36 -2.35 -10.19 14.51
C TYR A 36 -2.98 -8.80 14.72
N PRO A 37 -4.09 -8.71 15.49
CA PRO A 37 -4.86 -7.48 15.64
C PRO A 37 -4.14 -6.36 16.38
N ASP A 38 -3.17 -6.74 17.21
CA ASP A 38 -2.33 -5.80 17.94
C ASP A 38 -1.14 -5.31 17.11
N ASP A 39 -0.83 -5.91 15.97
CA ASP A 39 0.32 -5.49 15.16
C ASP A 39 -0.06 -4.38 14.16
N ALA A 40 0.97 -3.81 13.53
CA ALA A 40 0.82 -2.85 12.45
C ALA A 40 1.37 -3.42 11.13
N PHE A 41 0.74 -3.05 10.03
CA PHE A 41 1.16 -3.40 8.68
C PHE A 41 1.71 -2.16 7.97
N VAL A 42 2.89 -2.29 7.36
CA VAL A 42 3.52 -1.20 6.61
C VAL A 42 3.47 -1.51 5.12
N TYR A 43 2.80 -0.65 4.36
CA TYR A 43 2.81 -0.66 2.90
C TYR A 43 3.84 0.34 2.39
N ILE A 44 4.90 -0.14 1.73
CA ILE A 44 5.95 0.70 1.13
C ILE A 44 5.86 0.60 -0.38
N CYS A 45 5.87 1.75 -1.05
CA CYS A 45 5.96 1.81 -2.49
C CYS A 45 7.42 1.90 -2.92
N ASP A 46 7.88 0.94 -3.72
CA ASP A 46 9.10 1.11 -4.50
C ASP A 46 9.02 2.40 -5.32
N ASN A 47 10.12 3.13 -5.46
CA ASN A 47 10.20 4.39 -6.21
C ASN A 47 11.22 4.35 -7.35
N SER A 48 11.73 3.18 -7.72
CA SER A 48 12.72 3.05 -8.80
C SER A 48 12.22 3.57 -10.17
N ASP A 49 10.90 3.64 -10.38
CA ASP A 49 10.26 4.14 -11.61
C ASP A 49 9.62 5.54 -11.46
N GLY A 50 9.83 6.22 -10.32
CA GLY A 50 9.25 7.54 -10.02
C GLY A 50 7.74 7.55 -9.77
N ARG A 51 7.09 6.39 -9.60
CA ARG A 51 5.62 6.27 -9.45
C ARG A 51 5.15 5.95 -8.05
N ALA A 52 6.03 5.97 -7.05
CA ALA A 52 5.68 5.62 -5.67
C ALA A 52 4.55 6.50 -5.11
N ARG A 53 4.59 7.81 -5.37
CA ARG A 53 3.52 8.74 -4.97
C ARG A 53 2.16 8.32 -5.52
N ASN A 54 2.12 7.97 -6.81
CA ASN A 54 0.87 7.56 -7.47
C ASN A 54 0.37 6.24 -6.89
N ARG A 55 1.26 5.27 -6.64
CA ARG A 55 0.91 4.01 -5.98
C ARG A 55 0.34 4.23 -4.58
N ARG A 56 0.93 5.11 -3.76
CA ARG A 56 0.40 5.47 -2.43
C ARG A 56 -1.02 6.07 -2.52
N ILE A 57 -1.24 7.00 -3.46
CA ILE A 57 -2.56 7.62 -3.69
C ILE A 57 -3.58 6.56 -4.11
N THR A 58 -3.21 5.68 -5.04
CA THR A 58 -4.06 4.58 -5.49
C THR A 58 -4.42 3.64 -4.34
N PHE A 59 -3.45 3.26 -3.50
CA PHE A 59 -3.68 2.46 -2.32
C PHE A 59 -4.66 3.14 -1.34
N GLY A 60 -4.45 4.42 -1.02
CA GLY A 60 -5.35 5.15 -0.12
C GLY A 60 -6.79 5.21 -0.63
N ARG A 61 -6.98 5.34 -1.96
CA ARG A 61 -8.30 5.23 -2.59
C ARG A 61 -8.90 3.84 -2.41
N TRP A 62 -8.13 2.77 -2.68
CA TRP A 62 -8.60 1.39 -2.47
C TRP A 62 -8.99 1.11 -1.03
N PHE A 63 -8.19 1.61 -0.08
CA PHE A 63 -8.45 1.49 1.35
C PHE A 63 -9.78 2.16 1.73
N ASN A 64 -10.00 3.40 1.29
CA ASN A 64 -11.24 4.13 1.57
C ASN A 64 -12.48 3.43 0.96
N GLU A 65 -12.33 2.82 -0.22
CA GLU A 65 -13.40 2.05 -0.88
C GLU A 65 -13.73 0.74 -0.14
N SER A 66 -12.79 0.20 0.66
CA SER A 66 -12.94 -1.11 1.30
C SER A 66 -13.68 -1.11 2.65
N ASN A 67 -14.10 0.06 3.14
CA ASN A 67 -14.88 0.23 4.38
C ASN A 67 -14.34 -0.58 5.58
N THR A 68 -13.02 -0.53 5.79
CA THR A 68 -12.34 -1.32 6.83
C THR A 68 -12.45 -0.68 8.21
N VAL A 69 -12.24 -1.48 9.26
CA VAL A 69 -12.12 -1.01 10.65
C VAL A 69 -10.72 -0.49 11.00
N TYR A 70 -9.77 -0.54 10.06
CA TYR A 70 -8.39 -0.15 10.29
C TYR A 70 -8.22 1.38 10.17
N GLU A 71 -7.20 1.92 10.83
CA GLU A 71 -6.72 3.29 10.66
C GLU A 71 -5.50 3.29 9.73
N GLN A 72 -5.36 4.34 8.92
CA GLN A 72 -4.21 4.51 8.03
C GLN A 72 -3.49 5.83 8.27
N HIS A 73 -2.16 5.79 8.30
CA HIS A 73 -1.31 6.97 8.41
C HIS A 73 -0.30 7.00 7.26
N HIS A 74 -0.27 8.11 6.55
CA HIS A 74 0.62 8.27 5.40
C HIS A 74 1.92 8.96 5.81
N PHE A 75 3.02 8.44 5.27
CA PHE A 75 4.34 9.03 5.47
C PHE A 75 5.00 9.29 4.13
N HIS A 76 5.74 10.39 4.08
CA HIS A 76 6.62 10.77 2.99
C HIS A 76 7.94 11.24 3.61
N ILE A 77 9.04 10.61 3.22
CA ILE A 77 10.37 10.92 3.72
C ILE A 77 11.30 11.04 2.52
N LYS A 78 12.15 12.07 2.52
CA LYS A 78 13.26 12.19 1.58
C LYS A 78 14.54 11.73 2.28
N TYR A 79 15.21 10.74 1.73
CA TYR A 79 16.47 10.21 2.29
C TYR A 79 17.45 9.93 1.15
N LEU A 80 18.68 10.45 1.25
CA LEU A 80 19.74 10.31 0.23
C LEU A 80 19.22 10.58 -1.19
N ASP A 81 18.56 11.73 -1.37
CA ASP A 81 17.93 12.16 -2.63
C ASP A 81 16.87 11.22 -3.23
N THR A 82 16.39 10.25 -2.45
CA THR A 82 15.31 9.34 -2.83
C THR A 82 14.06 9.64 -2.02
N ASP A 83 12.93 9.77 -2.70
CA ASP A 83 11.61 9.87 -2.05
C ASP A 83 11.08 8.49 -1.68
N TRP A 84 10.66 8.36 -0.42
CA TRP A 84 10.00 7.19 0.13
C TRP A 84 8.55 7.51 0.47
N TYR A 85 7.65 6.67 0.00
CA TYR A 85 6.22 6.79 0.25
C TYR A 85 5.72 5.52 0.92
N SER A 86 5.12 5.66 2.10
CA SER A 86 4.57 4.54 2.84
C SER A 86 3.23 4.87 3.49
N THR A 87 2.51 3.82 3.84
CA THR A 87 1.30 3.89 4.64
C THR A 87 1.40 2.85 5.77
N LEU A 88 1.20 3.30 7.00
CA LEU A 88 1.05 2.44 8.17
C LEU A 88 -0.44 2.14 8.37
N LEU A 89 -0.76 0.88 8.67
CA LEU A 89 -2.10 0.39 8.91
C LEU A 89 -2.13 -0.32 10.26
N PHE A 90 -3.15 -0.10 11.06
CA PHE A 90 -3.37 -0.81 12.31
C PHE A 90 -4.86 -0.80 12.66
N ASN A 91 -5.27 -1.68 13.56
CA ASN A 91 -6.66 -1.69 14.03
C ASN A 91 -6.99 -0.40 14.79
N ARG A 92 -8.10 0.27 14.47
CA ARG A 92 -8.52 1.50 15.16
C ARG A 92 -8.74 1.28 16.66
N SER A 93 -9.12 0.07 17.07
CA SER A 93 -9.25 -0.27 18.49
C SER A 93 -7.92 -0.45 19.22
N ASN A 94 -6.80 -0.40 18.50
CA ASN A 94 -5.48 -0.56 19.06
C ASN A 94 -4.99 0.77 19.66
N ASN A 95 -4.69 0.76 20.95
CA ASN A 95 -4.37 1.95 21.75
C ASN A 95 -2.90 2.38 21.65
N TYR A 96 -2.33 2.44 20.44
CA TYR A 96 -0.97 2.98 20.24
C TYR A 96 -0.89 4.51 20.31
N LYS A 97 -2.01 5.20 20.53
CA LYS A 97 -2.06 6.62 20.89
C LYS A 97 -1.86 6.76 22.41
N ASN A 98 -0.62 6.62 22.87
CA ASN A 98 -0.17 7.13 24.18
C ASN A 98 0.83 8.26 23.96
#